data_AF-A0A7D6CGM5-F1
#
_entry.id   AF-A0A7D6CGM5-F1
#
_cell.length_a   1.000
_cell.length_b   1.000
_cell.length_c   1.000
_cell.angle_alpha   90.00
_cell.angle_beta   90.00
_cell.angle_gamma   90.00
#
_symmetry.space_group_name_H-M   'P 1'
#
loop_
_entity.id
_entity.type
_entity.pdbx_description
1 polymer ?
#
loop_
_entity_poly.entity_id
_entity_poly.type
_entity_poly.pdbx_seq_one_letter_code
_entity_poly.pdbx_strand_id
1 'polypeptide(L)'
;MALVTVVLVGGCIGIGVANRDSGGTMVPAPTANERADTVPILAQAAASQGICYGWRLESWYGSAPVSVGSNLGDEVAVVDNPSCPRWVEVVADVRYTSESSESSDYAIVRVTGSPDIDRSDLHAVETGLARFGLDSDRFVDDPGWAVCRAAVALPLLLAETGVVSPAATPSAQPGAAVSPLPAAGSDFWRDRWGWLLVIGGLLLVTALLFTVGLVQRGRQRAAASAGRTQEKA
;
A
#
# COMPACT_ATOMS: atom_id res chain seq x y z
N MET A 1 31.49 -21.33 -36.11
CA MET A 1 31.09 -21.53 -34.70
C MET A 1 31.20 -20.20 -33.98
N ALA A 2 30.07 -19.58 -33.67
CA ALA A 2 29.99 -18.41 -32.81
C ALA A 2 28.78 -18.65 -31.89
N LEU A 3 29.06 -18.75 -30.59
CA LEU A 3 28.12 -19.11 -29.54
C LEU A 3 27.55 -17.81 -28.99
N VAL A 4 26.30 -17.48 -29.36
CA VAL A 4 25.59 -16.29 -28.87
C VAL A 4 24.73 -16.74 -27.69
N THR A 5 25.20 -16.44 -26.48
CA THR A 5 24.47 -16.68 -25.24
C THR A 5 23.48 -15.52 -25.04
N VAL A 6 22.22 -15.72 -25.42
CA VAL A 6 21.12 -14.81 -25.11
C VAL A 6 20.67 -15.09 -23.68
N VAL A 7 21.02 -14.19 -22.75
CA VAL A 7 20.56 -14.25 -21.37
C VAL A 7 19.13 -13.69 -21.30
N LEU A 8 18.18 -14.58 -21.06
CA LEU A 8 16.79 -14.28 -20.68
C LEU A 8 16.78 -13.63 -19.29
N VAL A 9 16.67 -12.30 -19.23
CA VAL A 9 16.22 -11.57 -18.03
C VAL A 9 14.89 -10.93 -18.40
N GLY A 10 13.85 -11.76 -18.37
CA GLY A 10 12.46 -11.38 -18.61
C GLY A 10 11.61 -11.99 -17.51
N GLY A 11 11.80 -11.54 -16.27
CA GLY A 11 11.08 -12.04 -15.10
C GLY A 11 10.86 -10.92 -14.10
N CYS A 12 9.58 -10.70 -13.77
CA CYS A 12 9.09 -10.02 -12.57
C CYS A 12 9.02 -8.47 -12.58
N ILE A 13 8.57 -7.87 -13.69
CA ILE A 13 7.94 -6.53 -13.63
C ILE A 13 6.54 -6.68 -14.25
N GLY A 14 5.49 -6.65 -13.42
CA GLY A 14 4.11 -6.54 -13.90
C GLY A 14 3.09 -7.51 -13.30
N ILE A 15 2.95 -7.58 -11.97
CA ILE A 15 1.65 -7.85 -11.35
C ILE A 15 1.34 -6.66 -10.45
N GLY A 16 1.04 -5.53 -11.10
CA GLY A 16 0.76 -4.27 -10.41
C GLY A 16 -0.04 -3.29 -11.27
N VAL A 17 -0.71 -3.79 -12.31
CA VAL A 17 -1.65 -2.99 -13.12
C VAL A 17 -2.84 -3.87 -13.48
N ALA A 18 -3.69 -4.10 -12.49
CA ALA A 18 -5.06 -4.53 -12.70
C ALA A 18 -6.04 -3.46 -12.17
N ASN A 19 -5.70 -2.18 -12.27
CA ASN A 19 -6.71 -1.13 -12.33
C ASN A 19 -6.86 -0.75 -13.80
N ARG A 20 -7.72 -1.52 -14.50
CA ARG A 20 -8.32 -1.01 -15.73
C ARG A 20 -9.30 0.06 -15.30
N ASP A 21 -8.80 1.28 -15.36
CA ASP A 21 -9.53 2.53 -15.35
C ASP A 21 -10.82 2.39 -16.19
N SER A 22 -11.94 2.46 -15.49
CA SER A 22 -13.27 2.63 -16.05
C SER A 22 -13.94 3.54 -15.03
N GLY A 23 -14.23 4.80 -15.37
CA GLY A 23 -14.91 5.78 -14.53
C GLY A 23 -16.31 5.33 -14.10
N GLY A 24 -16.35 4.30 -13.26
CA GLY A 24 -17.53 3.63 -12.80
C GLY A 24 -17.87 4.10 -11.41
N THR A 25 -19.16 4.30 -11.16
CA THR A 25 -19.69 4.62 -9.83
C THR A 25 -19.68 3.42 -8.88
N MET A 26 -18.87 2.39 -9.18
CA MET A 26 -18.84 1.12 -8.46
C MET A 26 -17.75 1.14 -7.41
N VAL A 27 -18.14 0.93 -6.15
CA VAL A 27 -17.21 0.82 -5.03
C VAL A 27 -16.58 -0.59 -5.05
N PRO A 28 -15.24 -0.71 -5.12
CA PRO A 28 -14.58 -2.01 -5.08
C PRO A 28 -14.65 -2.60 -3.67
N ALA A 29 -15.02 -3.89 -3.60
CA ALA A 29 -14.94 -4.66 -2.36
C ALA A 29 -13.47 -4.92 -1.98
N PRO A 30 -13.17 -5.17 -0.69
CA PRO A 30 -11.87 -5.68 -0.27
C PRO A 30 -11.54 -6.97 -1.02
N THR A 31 -10.27 -7.18 -1.34
CA THR A 31 -9.79 -8.42 -1.95
C THR A 31 -9.96 -9.61 -0.99
N ALA A 32 -9.99 -10.83 -1.53
CA ALA A 32 -10.09 -12.04 -0.70
C ALA A 32 -8.93 -12.16 0.31
N ASN A 33 -7.72 -11.74 -0.07
CA ASN A 33 -6.56 -11.76 0.82
C ASN A 33 -6.71 -10.75 1.97
N GLU A 34 -7.17 -9.52 1.69
CA GLU A 34 -7.40 -8.52 2.74
C GLU A 34 -8.41 -9.00 3.78
N ARG A 35 -9.49 -9.67 3.34
CA ARG A 35 -10.48 -10.26 4.24
C ARG A 35 -9.91 -11.44 5.01
N ALA A 36 -9.21 -12.34 4.32
CA ALA A 36 -8.56 -13.50 4.93
C ALA A 36 -7.49 -13.12 5.98
N ASP A 37 -6.79 -12.01 5.78
CA ASP A 37 -5.81 -11.48 6.75
C ASP A 37 -6.49 -10.75 7.92
N THR A 38 -7.63 -10.10 7.68
CA THR A 38 -8.37 -9.32 8.69
C THR A 38 -9.04 -10.21 9.72
N VAL A 39 -9.79 -11.24 9.27
CA VAL A 39 -10.56 -12.15 10.13
C VAL A 39 -9.75 -12.71 11.31
N PRO A 40 -8.56 -13.34 11.12
CA PRO A 40 -7.82 -13.94 12.23
C PRO A 40 -7.33 -12.91 13.24
N ILE A 41 -7.01 -11.68 12.81
CA ILE A 41 -6.60 -10.61 13.72
C ILE A 41 -7.78 -10.19 14.60
N LEU A 42 -8.96 -10.01 14.00
CA LEU A 42 -10.17 -9.68 14.75
C LEU A 42 -10.59 -10.82 15.69
N ALA A 43 -10.46 -12.08 15.25
CA ALA A 43 -10.74 -13.27 16.06
C ALA A 43 -9.85 -13.33 17.31
N GLN A 44 -8.55 -13.08 17.15
CA GLN A 44 -7.61 -13.04 18.27
C GLN A 44 -7.95 -11.91 19.25
N ALA A 45 -8.23 -10.71 18.74
CA ALA A 45 -8.55 -9.57 19.57
C ALA A 45 -9.86 -9.79 20.34
N ALA A 46 -10.90 -10.25 19.65
CA ALA A 46 -12.20 -10.59 20.22
C ALA A 46 -12.09 -11.64 21.34
N ALA A 47 -11.29 -12.69 21.14
CA ALA A 47 -11.07 -13.72 22.14
C ALA A 47 -10.42 -13.17 23.42
N SER A 48 -9.55 -12.17 23.30
CA SER A 48 -8.87 -11.56 24.46
C SER A 48 -9.67 -10.45 25.14
N GLN A 49 -10.48 -9.71 24.39
CA GLN A 49 -11.19 -8.53 24.89
C GLN A 49 -12.67 -8.80 25.20
N GLY A 50 -13.20 -9.96 24.79
CA GLY A 50 -14.58 -10.38 25.07
C GLY A 50 -15.64 -9.58 24.33
N ILE A 51 -15.29 -9.02 23.17
CA ILE A 51 -16.20 -8.23 22.31
C ILE A 51 -15.95 -8.57 20.84
N CYS A 52 -17.01 -8.61 20.03
CA CYS A 52 -16.88 -8.82 18.59
C CYS A 52 -16.43 -7.56 17.86
N TYR A 53 -15.67 -7.75 16.79
CA TYR A 53 -15.20 -6.68 15.92
C TYR A 53 -15.59 -6.99 14.48
N GLY A 54 -16.05 -5.98 13.75
CA GLY A 54 -16.49 -6.16 12.36
C GLY A 54 -16.26 -4.96 11.46
N TRP A 55 -16.59 -5.17 10.19
CA TRP A 55 -16.56 -4.14 9.17
C TRP A 55 -17.77 -4.26 8.25
N ARG A 56 -18.16 -3.10 7.70
CA ARG A 56 -19.20 -2.97 6.68
C ARG A 56 -18.79 -1.89 5.70
N LEU A 57 -18.81 -2.22 4.42
CA LEU A 57 -18.59 -1.29 3.31
C LEU A 57 -19.87 -1.19 2.50
N GLU A 58 -20.34 0.03 2.28
CA GLU A 58 -21.56 0.34 1.54
C GLU A 58 -21.25 1.32 0.40
N SER A 59 -22.00 1.18 -0.70
CA SER A 59 -21.91 2.08 -1.87
C SER A 59 -22.71 3.38 -1.71
N TRP A 60 -23.63 3.39 -0.76
CA TRP A 60 -24.33 4.56 -0.23
C TRP A 60 -25.00 4.15 1.09
N TYR A 61 -25.24 5.12 1.97
CA TYR A 61 -25.82 4.89 3.29
C TYR A 61 -27.13 4.07 3.24
N GLY A 62 -27.15 2.89 3.84
CA GLY A 62 -28.32 2.01 3.90
C GLY A 62 -28.53 1.16 2.64
N SER A 63 -27.52 1.06 1.75
CA SER A 63 -27.53 0.06 0.69
C SER A 63 -27.26 -1.35 1.20
N ALA A 64 -27.51 -2.33 0.33
CA ALA A 64 -26.91 -3.65 0.52
C ALA A 64 -25.37 -3.48 0.61
N PRO A 65 -24.72 -4.10 1.60
CA PRO A 65 -23.29 -3.96 1.79
C PRO A 65 -22.54 -4.53 0.59
N VAL A 66 -21.55 -3.77 0.12
CA VAL A 66 -20.53 -4.21 -0.85
C VAL A 66 -19.65 -5.29 -0.22
N SER A 67 -19.34 -5.14 1.07
CA SER A 67 -18.63 -6.15 1.86
C SER A 67 -19.03 -6.05 3.33
N VAL A 68 -19.09 -7.21 3.97
CA VAL A 68 -19.32 -7.33 5.41
C VAL A 68 -18.45 -8.45 5.95
N GLY A 69 -17.99 -8.33 7.18
CA GLY A 69 -17.31 -9.42 7.87
C GLY A 69 -16.97 -9.09 9.31
N SER A 70 -16.42 -10.07 10.03
CA SER A 70 -16.14 -9.96 11.44
C SER A 70 -15.07 -10.92 11.94
N ASN A 71 -14.81 -10.86 13.24
CA ASN A 71 -14.06 -11.86 13.98
C ASN A 71 -14.63 -13.29 13.86
N LEU A 72 -15.88 -13.47 13.41
CA LEU A 72 -16.49 -14.78 13.18
C LEU A 72 -16.29 -15.32 11.76
N GLY A 73 -15.84 -14.47 10.82
CA GLY A 73 -15.60 -14.87 9.44
C GLY A 73 -15.82 -13.75 8.43
N ASP A 74 -15.38 -14.02 7.20
CA ASP A 74 -15.79 -13.27 6.01
C ASP A 74 -17.29 -13.45 5.79
N GLU A 75 -17.97 -12.41 5.30
CA GLU A 75 -19.41 -12.38 5.04
C GLU A 75 -20.31 -12.56 6.29
N VAL A 76 -19.72 -12.58 7.50
CA VAL A 76 -20.45 -12.69 8.76
C VAL A 76 -20.49 -11.33 9.46
N ALA A 77 -21.66 -10.70 9.52
CA ALA A 77 -21.86 -9.46 10.27
C ALA A 77 -21.82 -9.69 11.80
N VAL A 78 -21.41 -8.65 12.55
CA VAL A 78 -21.54 -8.63 14.01
C VAL A 78 -22.93 -8.16 14.45
N VAL A 79 -23.54 -7.24 13.70
CA VAL A 79 -24.90 -6.73 13.96
C VAL A 79 -25.91 -7.84 13.84
N ASP A 80 -26.85 -7.91 14.79
CA ASP A 80 -27.91 -8.91 14.89
C ASP A 80 -27.43 -10.38 14.97
N ASN A 81 -26.13 -10.60 15.12
CA ASN A 81 -25.56 -11.94 15.25
C ASN A 81 -25.65 -12.40 16.71
N PRO A 82 -26.36 -13.49 17.03
CA PRO A 82 -26.52 -13.95 18.41
C PRO A 82 -25.20 -14.39 19.06
N SER A 83 -24.16 -14.68 18.27
CA SER A 83 -22.82 -15.00 18.77
C SER A 83 -22.02 -13.74 19.16
N CYS A 84 -22.53 -12.55 18.83
CA CYS A 84 -21.93 -11.25 19.13
C CYS A 84 -22.92 -10.37 19.91
N PRO A 85 -23.25 -10.72 21.17
CA PRO A 85 -24.15 -9.89 22.00
C PRO A 85 -23.55 -8.52 22.35
N ARG A 86 -22.22 -8.39 22.26
CA ARG A 86 -21.46 -7.16 22.42
C ARG A 86 -20.49 -7.01 21.27
N TRP A 87 -20.51 -5.88 20.57
CA TRP A 87 -19.77 -5.68 19.33
C TRP A 87 -19.43 -4.21 19.05
N VAL A 88 -18.42 -4.00 18.21
CA VAL A 88 -18.08 -2.74 17.54
C VAL A 88 -17.80 -3.03 16.07
N GLU A 89 -18.35 -2.24 15.16
CA GLU A 89 -18.01 -2.31 13.73
C GLU A 89 -17.67 -0.94 13.16
N VAL A 90 -16.80 -0.95 12.15
CA VAL A 90 -16.61 0.20 11.27
C VAL A 90 -17.60 0.09 10.11
N VAL A 91 -18.31 1.18 9.83
CA VAL A 91 -19.21 1.32 8.68
C VAL A 91 -18.64 2.40 7.78
N ALA A 92 -18.32 2.05 6.54
CA ALA A 92 -17.84 2.99 5.53
C ALA A 92 -18.86 3.11 4.40
N ASP A 93 -19.39 4.32 4.24
CA ASP A 93 -20.29 4.70 3.14
C ASP A 93 -19.47 5.44 2.09
N VAL A 94 -19.14 4.79 0.99
CA VAL A 94 -18.31 5.38 -0.08
C VAL A 94 -19.17 5.60 -1.31
N ARG A 95 -19.11 6.81 -1.88
CA ARG A 95 -19.88 7.15 -3.06
C ARG A 95 -18.98 7.74 -4.13
N TYR A 96 -18.93 7.03 -5.25
CA TYR A 96 -18.35 7.54 -6.48
C TYR A 96 -19.43 8.20 -7.35
N THR A 97 -19.09 9.35 -7.86
CA THR A 97 -19.88 10.17 -8.76
C THR A 97 -19.50 9.86 -10.20
N SER A 98 -20.40 10.11 -11.15
CA SER A 98 -20.10 9.90 -12.57
C SER A 98 -19.04 10.90 -13.05
N GLU A 99 -18.17 10.51 -13.97
CA GLU A 99 -17.17 11.43 -14.57
C GLU A 99 -17.76 12.70 -15.18
N SER A 100 -19.03 12.66 -15.60
CA SER A 100 -19.77 13.82 -16.14
C SER A 100 -20.35 14.76 -15.06
N SER A 101 -20.12 14.47 -13.78
CA SER A 101 -20.64 15.25 -12.65
C SER A 101 -19.57 16.19 -12.11
N GLU A 102 -19.97 17.42 -11.78
CA GLU A 102 -19.11 18.36 -11.06
C GLU A 102 -19.06 18.08 -9.54
N SER A 103 -19.82 17.10 -9.07
CA SER A 103 -19.79 16.67 -7.66
C SER A 103 -18.55 15.83 -7.39
N SER A 104 -17.94 16.00 -6.22
CA SER A 104 -16.82 15.18 -5.78
C SER A 104 -17.29 13.82 -5.24
N ASP A 105 -16.42 12.83 -5.38
CA ASP A 105 -16.51 11.58 -4.63
C ASP A 105 -16.35 11.86 -3.14
N TYR A 106 -17.01 11.06 -2.31
CA TYR A 106 -16.89 11.22 -0.87
C TYR A 106 -17.05 9.90 -0.13
N ALA A 107 -16.46 9.84 1.06
CA ALA A 107 -16.61 8.75 2.01
C ALA A 107 -17.03 9.29 3.39
N ILE A 108 -18.01 8.62 3.99
CA ILE A 108 -18.39 8.82 5.39
C ILE A 108 -18.03 7.55 6.14
N VAL A 109 -17.22 7.69 7.18
CA VAL A 109 -16.79 6.58 8.03
C VAL A 109 -17.41 6.77 9.40
N ARG A 110 -17.98 5.70 9.94
CA ARG A 110 -18.60 5.69 11.26
C ARG A 110 -18.13 4.49 12.04
N VAL A 111 -18.01 4.64 13.35
CA VAL A 111 -17.84 3.50 14.26
C VAL A 111 -19.13 3.32 15.06
N THR A 112 -19.74 2.16 14.90
CA THR A 112 -20.97 1.80 15.61
C THR A 112 -20.70 0.64 16.55
N GLY A 113 -21.56 0.47 17.56
CA GLY A 113 -21.36 -0.57 18.56
C GLY A 113 -22.64 -0.90 19.30
N SER A 114 -22.52 -1.87 20.21
CA SER A 114 -23.61 -2.28 21.09
C SER A 114 -24.08 -1.14 22.00
N PRO A 115 -25.36 -1.15 22.44
CA PRO A 115 -25.96 -0.04 23.19
C PRO A 115 -25.32 0.27 24.54
N ASP A 116 -24.52 -0.65 25.08
CA ASP A 116 -23.79 -0.52 26.33
C ASP A 116 -22.45 0.23 26.19
N ILE A 117 -22.05 0.59 24.96
CA ILE A 117 -20.83 1.37 24.69
C ILE A 117 -21.23 2.83 24.50
N ASP A 118 -20.59 3.72 25.25
CA ASP A 118 -20.91 5.15 25.19
C ASP A 118 -20.58 5.74 23.82
N ARG A 119 -21.46 6.62 23.33
CA ARG A 119 -21.27 7.26 22.02
C ARG A 119 -20.00 8.11 21.97
N SER A 120 -19.58 8.68 23.09
CA SER A 120 -18.32 9.43 23.17
C SER A 120 -17.11 8.53 22.92
N ASP A 121 -17.15 7.28 23.40
CA ASP A 121 -16.06 6.33 23.21
C ASP A 121 -16.02 5.87 21.76
N LEU A 122 -17.18 5.54 21.16
CA LEU A 122 -17.26 5.21 19.74
C LEU A 122 -16.76 6.36 18.85
N HIS A 123 -17.08 7.61 19.20
CA HIS A 123 -16.59 8.78 18.48
C HIS A 123 -15.09 9.01 18.67
N ALA A 124 -14.53 8.74 19.86
CA ALA A 124 -13.10 8.77 20.10
C ALA A 124 -12.36 7.69 19.28
N VAL A 125 -12.95 6.51 19.12
CA VAL A 125 -12.44 5.45 18.23
C VAL A 125 -12.49 5.92 16.77
N GLU A 126 -13.62 6.45 16.32
CA GLU A 126 -13.81 6.95 14.95
C GLU A 126 -12.79 8.02 14.57
N THR A 127 -12.65 9.06 15.40
CA THR A 127 -11.65 10.13 15.19
C THR A 127 -10.22 9.61 15.32
N GLY A 128 -10.01 8.55 16.10
CA GLY A 128 -8.73 7.87 16.25
C GLY A 128 -8.22 7.21 14.97
N LEU A 129 -9.11 6.83 14.03
CA LEU A 129 -8.73 6.20 12.75
C LEU A 129 -7.80 7.07 11.92
N ALA A 130 -7.94 8.39 11.98
CA ALA A 130 -7.08 9.33 11.26
C ALA A 130 -5.59 9.20 11.63
N ARG A 131 -5.27 8.76 12.86
CA ARG A 131 -3.87 8.50 13.29
C ARG A 131 -3.21 7.35 12.51
N PHE A 132 -4.00 6.51 11.87
CA PHE A 132 -3.56 5.41 11.01
C PHE A 132 -3.61 5.77 9.51
N GLY A 133 -3.88 7.04 9.17
CA GLY A 133 -4.09 7.47 7.79
C GLY A 133 -5.39 6.93 7.19
N LEU A 134 -6.38 6.63 8.03
CA LEU A 134 -7.70 6.13 7.64
C LEU A 134 -8.72 7.28 7.72
N ASP A 135 -8.54 8.26 6.84
CA ASP A 135 -9.42 9.40 6.65
C ASP A 135 -10.31 9.23 5.40
N SER A 136 -11.25 10.15 5.19
CA SER A 136 -12.20 10.08 4.07
C SER A 136 -11.52 9.94 2.71
N ASP A 137 -10.40 10.63 2.47
CA ASP A 137 -9.67 10.56 1.20
C ASP A 137 -9.13 9.15 0.99
N ARG A 138 -8.57 8.52 2.03
CA ARG A 138 -8.10 7.15 1.94
C ARG A 138 -9.22 6.16 1.65
N PHE A 139 -10.41 6.37 2.19
CA PHE A 139 -11.58 5.53 1.91
C PHE A 139 -12.14 5.75 0.50
N VAL A 140 -11.98 6.94 -0.09
CA VAL A 140 -12.30 7.18 -1.50
C VAL A 140 -11.29 6.46 -2.39
N ASP A 141 -9.99 6.57 -2.11
CA ASP A 141 -8.93 6.06 -2.98
C ASP A 141 -8.86 4.53 -3.06
N ASP A 142 -9.05 3.83 -1.93
CA ASP A 142 -9.06 2.36 -1.90
C ASP A 142 -9.91 1.86 -0.71
N PRO A 143 -11.25 1.81 -0.91
CA PRO A 143 -12.24 1.54 0.14
C PRO A 143 -12.13 0.12 0.70
N GLY A 144 -11.81 -0.85 -0.15
CA GLY A 144 -11.69 -2.25 0.21
C GLY A 144 -10.57 -2.48 1.22
N TRP A 145 -9.37 -1.98 0.94
CA TRP A 145 -8.28 -2.04 1.90
C TRP A 145 -8.57 -1.21 3.16
N ALA A 146 -9.11 0.00 2.99
CA ALA A 146 -9.30 0.96 4.09
C ALA A 146 -10.27 0.42 5.15
N VAL A 147 -11.38 -0.21 4.73
CA VAL A 147 -12.36 -0.76 5.67
C VAL A 147 -11.78 -1.93 6.48
N CYS A 148 -11.01 -2.82 5.85
CA CYS A 148 -10.32 -3.91 6.53
C CYS A 148 -9.26 -3.40 7.51
N ARG A 149 -8.48 -2.39 7.12
CA ARG A 149 -7.50 -1.74 8.00
C ARG A 149 -8.14 -1.03 9.18
N ALA A 150 -9.25 -0.33 8.96
CA ALA A 150 -10.00 0.32 10.02
C ALA A 150 -10.53 -0.70 11.03
N ALA A 151 -11.06 -1.83 10.55
CA ALA A 151 -11.52 -2.92 11.41
C ALA A 151 -10.38 -3.44 12.32
N VAL A 152 -9.18 -3.64 11.77
CA VAL A 152 -8.00 -4.09 12.53
C VAL A 152 -7.52 -3.04 13.54
N ALA A 153 -7.82 -1.76 13.34
CA ALA A 153 -7.48 -0.70 14.30
C ALA A 153 -8.47 -0.61 15.48
N LEU A 154 -9.71 -1.09 15.33
CA LEU A 154 -10.75 -0.99 16.36
C LEU A 154 -10.33 -1.58 17.72
N PRO A 155 -9.73 -2.78 17.82
CA PRO A 155 -9.35 -3.37 19.11
C PRO A 155 -8.40 -2.51 19.94
N LEU A 156 -7.45 -1.86 19.27
CA LEU A 156 -6.48 -0.98 19.90
C LEU A 156 -7.15 0.32 20.34
N LEU A 157 -7.88 0.97 19.42
CA LEU A 157 -8.55 2.23 19.69
C LEU A 157 -9.60 2.10 20.80
N LEU A 158 -10.33 0.99 20.85
CA LEU A 158 -11.31 0.71 21.90
C LEU A 158 -10.64 0.43 23.26
N ALA A 159 -9.41 -0.09 23.27
CA ALA A 159 -8.65 -0.23 24.51
C ALA A 159 -8.14 1.13 25.02
N GLU A 160 -7.79 2.06 24.12
CA GLU A 160 -7.37 3.42 24.50
C GLU A 160 -8.49 4.23 25.18
N THR A 161 -9.76 3.95 24.86
CA THR A 161 -10.90 4.58 25.55
C THR A 161 -11.17 3.97 26.92
N GLY A 162 -10.57 2.82 27.24
CA GLY A 162 -10.80 2.09 28.48
C GLY A 162 -12.06 1.21 28.50
N VAL A 163 -12.80 1.13 27.39
CA VAL A 163 -14.00 0.27 27.26
C VAL A 163 -13.64 -1.21 27.37
N VAL A 164 -12.46 -1.58 26.86
CA VAL A 164 -11.89 -2.93 26.98
C VAL A 164 -10.45 -2.84 27.48
N SER A 165 -9.97 -3.95 28.05
CA SER A 165 -8.53 -4.08 28.33
C SER A 165 -7.75 -4.21 27.01
N PRO A 166 -6.45 -3.85 26.99
CA PRO A 166 -5.61 -4.11 25.82
C PRO A 166 -5.64 -5.57 25.39
N ALA A 167 -5.71 -5.81 24.09
CA ALA A 167 -5.67 -7.16 23.54
C ALA A 167 -4.39 -7.89 23.95
N ALA A 168 -4.50 -9.20 24.18
CA ALA A 168 -3.36 -10.01 24.59
C ALA A 168 -2.27 -9.96 23.50
N THR A 169 -1.10 -9.45 23.85
CA THR A 169 0.06 -9.50 22.95
C THR A 169 0.55 -10.95 22.89
N PRO A 170 0.90 -11.48 21.71
CA PRO A 170 1.58 -12.77 21.63
C PRO A 170 2.85 -12.71 22.50
N SER A 171 2.85 -13.40 23.64
CA SER A 171 4.07 -13.49 24.44
C SER A 171 5.03 -14.43 23.71
N ALA A 172 6.19 -13.92 23.28
CA ALA A 172 7.27 -14.80 22.90
C ALA A 172 7.59 -15.73 24.07
N GLN A 173 7.64 -17.03 23.81
CA GLN A 173 7.97 -18.01 24.85
C GLN A 173 9.36 -17.67 25.42
N PRO A 174 9.51 -17.47 26.73
CA PRO A 174 10.82 -17.19 27.32
C PRO A 174 11.80 -18.31 26.98
N GLY A 175 12.89 -17.98 26.30
CA GLY A 175 13.93 -18.94 25.89
C GLY A 175 13.76 -19.57 24.51
N ALA A 176 12.76 -19.17 23.72
CA ALA A 176 12.74 -19.53 22.30
C ALA A 176 13.94 -18.89 21.60
N ALA A 177 14.81 -19.73 21.01
CA ALA A 177 15.95 -19.26 20.24
C ALA A 177 15.45 -18.50 19.00
N VAL A 178 15.54 -17.17 19.05
CA VAL A 178 15.22 -16.32 17.90
C VAL A 178 16.37 -16.46 16.92
N SER A 179 16.07 -16.96 15.72
CA SER A 179 17.07 -16.97 14.65
C SER A 179 17.48 -15.51 14.37
N PRO A 180 18.79 -15.20 14.32
CA PRO A 180 19.23 -13.85 14.04
C PRO A 180 18.63 -13.40 12.70
N LEU A 181 18.20 -12.14 12.62
CA LEU A 181 17.73 -11.59 11.36
C LEU A 181 18.85 -11.76 10.31
N PRO A 182 18.49 -12.06 9.04
CA PRO A 182 19.47 -12.04 7.97
C PRO A 182 20.17 -10.68 7.96
N ALA A 183 21.48 -10.68 7.64
CA ALA A 183 22.26 -9.45 7.58
C ALA A 183 21.52 -8.42 6.71
N ALA A 184 21.39 -7.19 7.22
CA ALA A 184 20.77 -6.10 6.47
C ALA A 184 21.41 -6.00 5.08
N GLY A 185 20.58 -5.96 4.04
CA GLY A 185 21.05 -5.79 2.67
C GLY A 185 21.89 -4.51 2.53
N SER A 186 22.84 -4.50 1.60
CA SER A 186 23.73 -3.35 1.44
C SER A 186 22.98 -2.15 0.85
N ASP A 187 22.83 -1.07 1.61
CA ASP A 187 22.29 0.22 1.15
C ASP A 187 23.27 1.03 0.29
N PHE A 188 24.23 0.36 -0.36
CA PHE A 188 25.35 0.98 -1.08
C PHE A 188 24.91 1.99 -2.14
N TRP A 189 23.83 1.69 -2.87
CA TRP A 189 23.31 2.57 -3.90
C TRP A 189 22.70 3.85 -3.32
N ARG A 190 22.05 3.75 -2.16
CA ARG A 190 21.42 4.88 -1.46
C ARG A 190 22.45 5.73 -0.72
N ASP A 191 23.46 5.10 -0.11
CA ASP A 191 24.49 5.79 0.66
C ASP A 191 25.52 6.49 -0.25
N ARG A 192 25.82 5.91 -1.43
CA ARG A 192 26.90 6.40 -2.31
C ARG A 192 26.44 6.99 -3.65
N TRP A 193 25.14 7.28 -3.81
CA TRP A 193 24.59 7.84 -5.07
C TRP A 193 25.34 9.09 -5.56
N GLY A 194 25.74 9.99 -4.64
CA GLY A 194 26.51 11.19 -4.99
C GLY A 194 27.88 10.88 -5.61
N TRP A 195 28.60 9.88 -5.09
CA TRP A 195 29.88 9.43 -5.67
C TRP A 195 29.69 8.78 -7.03
N LEU A 196 28.61 8.01 -7.22
CA LEU A 196 28.28 7.40 -8.50
C LEU A 196 27.99 8.45 -9.58
N LEU A 197 27.31 9.55 -9.23
CA LEU A 197 27.09 10.67 -10.14
C LEU A 197 28.39 11.38 -10.53
N VAL A 198 29.29 11.59 -9.58
CA VAL A 198 30.61 12.22 -9.86
C VAL A 198 31.43 11.35 -10.81
N ILE A 199 31.53 10.04 -10.53
CA ILE A 199 32.26 9.09 -11.39
C ILE A 199 31.61 9.00 -12.77
N GLY A 200 30.28 8.90 -12.83
CA GLY A 200 29.52 8.88 -14.09
C GLY A 200 29.75 10.14 -14.91
N GLY A 201 29.73 11.32 -14.28
CA GLY A 201 30.02 12.59 -14.93
C GLY A 201 31.45 12.65 -15.47
N LEU A 202 32.45 12.21 -14.69
CA LEU A 202 33.84 12.17 -15.13
C LEU A 202 34.04 11.27 -16.35
N LEU A 203 33.44 10.07 -16.33
CA LEU A 203 33.49 9.14 -17.47
C LEU A 203 32.87 9.76 -18.73
N LEU A 204 31.75 10.47 -18.60
CA LEU A 204 31.11 11.19 -19.70
C LEU A 204 32.03 12.26 -20.31
N VAL A 205 32.68 13.06 -19.47
CA VAL A 205 33.65 14.07 -19.92
C VAL A 205 34.82 13.42 -20.65
N THR A 206 35.37 12.32 -20.12
CA THR A 206 36.46 11.62 -20.80
C THR A 206 36.03 11.08 -22.16
N ALA A 207 34.85 10.47 -22.27
CA ALA A 207 34.33 9.98 -23.54
C ALA A 207 34.14 11.12 -24.58
N LEU A 208 33.66 12.28 -24.14
CA LEU A 208 33.55 13.48 -24.97
C LEU A 208 34.92 13.96 -25.48
N LEU A 209 35.93 14.01 -24.62
CA LEU A 209 37.28 14.41 -25.03
C LEU A 209 37.89 13.41 -26.01
N PHE A 210 37.70 12.11 -25.80
CA PHE A 210 38.15 11.08 -26.74
C PHE A 210 37.48 11.18 -28.10
N THR A 211 36.16 11.34 -28.14
CA THR A 211 35.40 11.49 -29.39
C THR A 211 35.81 12.75 -30.15
N VAL A 212 35.92 13.90 -29.48
CA VAL A 212 36.41 15.15 -30.08
C VAL A 212 37.84 14.99 -30.61
N GLY A 213 38.73 14.37 -29.84
CA GLY A 213 40.11 14.11 -30.26
C GLY A 213 40.21 13.24 -31.51
N LEU A 214 39.38 12.19 -31.61
CA LEU A 214 39.32 11.34 -32.80
C LEU A 214 38.78 12.10 -34.03
N VAL A 215 37.75 12.93 -33.84
CA VAL A 215 37.17 13.75 -34.93
C VAL A 215 38.17 14.81 -35.41
N GLN A 216 38.84 15.52 -34.50
CA GLN A 216 39.86 16.51 -34.85
C GLN A 216 41.04 15.87 -35.56
N ARG A 217 41.51 14.70 -35.09
CA ARG A 217 42.59 13.94 -35.75
C ARG A 217 42.19 13.44 -37.15
N GLY A 218 40.93 13.06 -37.34
CA GLY A 218 40.38 12.72 -38.65
C GLY A 218 40.40 13.91 -39.62
N ARG A 219 39.96 15.10 -39.15
CA ARG A 219 39.99 16.34 -39.93
C ARG A 219 41.40 16.78 -40.29
N GLN A 220 42.35 16.70 -39.36
CA GLN A 220 43.76 17.03 -39.61
C GLN A 220 44.39 16.09 -40.65
N ARG A 221 44.09 14.79 -40.61
CA ARG A 221 44.56 13.83 -41.62
C ARG A 221 43.97 14.11 -43.00
N ALA A 222 42.68 14.45 -43.08
CA ALA A 222 42.02 14.81 -44.33
C ALA A 222 42.59 16.11 -44.94
N ALA A 223 42.88 17.12 -44.12
CA ALA A 223 43.53 18.35 -44.56
C ALA A 223 44.98 18.14 -45.02
N ALA A 224 45.74 17.29 -44.31
CA ALA A 224 47.11 16.94 -44.70
C ALA A 224 47.19 16.15 -46.01
N SER A 225 46.19 15.30 -46.30
CA SER A 225 46.08 14.63 -47.61
C SER A 225 45.72 15.60 -48.74
N ALA A 226 44.91 16.62 -48.48
CA ALA A 226 44.53 17.63 -49.49
C ALA A 226 45.71 18.54 -49.87
N GLY A 227 46.56 18.94 -48.92
CA GLY A 227 47.76 19.75 -49.19
C GLY A 227 48.83 19.00 -49.99
N ARG A 228 48.96 17.68 -49.81
CA ARG A 228 49.95 16.85 -50.52
C ARG A 228 49.61 16.62 -52.00
N THR A 229 48.34 16.79 -52.40
CA THR A 229 47.91 16.75 -53.80
C THR A 229 48.16 18.05 -54.55
N GLN A 230 48.35 19.18 -53.86
CA GLN A 230 48.54 20.49 -54.49
C GLN A 230 50.01 20.80 -54.83
N GLU A 231 50.97 20.08 -54.24
CA GLU A 231 52.41 20.20 -54.53
C GLU A 231 52.88 19.34 -55.74
N LYS A 232 51.95 18.63 -56.39
CA LYS A 232 52.24 17.78 -57.57
C LYS A 232 51.56 18.23 -58.87
N ALA A 233 51.05 19.46 -58.91
CA ALA A 233 50.48 20.06 -60.11
C ALA A 233 51.44 21.09 -60.70
#